data_AF-A0A1F4I282-F1
#
_entry.id   AF-A0A1F4I282-F1
#
_cell.length_a   1.000
_cell.length_b   1.000
_cell.length_c   1.000
_cell.angle_alpha   90.00
_cell.angle_beta   90.00
_cell.angle_gamma   90.00
#
_symmetry.space_group_name_H-M   'P 1'
#
loop_
_entity.id
_entity.type
_entity.pdbx_description
1 polymer ?
#
loop_
_entity_poly.entity_id
_entity_poly.type
_entity_poly.pdbx_seq_one_letter_code
_entity_poly.pdbx_strand_id
1 'polypeptide(L)'
;MLLQTVRPNIVQAIRAYRVEDLMTAAEGAGQHFLYANLTEAQTKQDVLDKIAESFLFPAHFGKNLDALFDCMTDLVHRAGSQPGFVVVLEQLPDNARFDREAREQLLDVFRDAADFWGERRIPFRCFYSFAVARANESSAWERVNEAAQAPEKPAPKAAPKNGANPNFGMNMPMMSSAFDTAMWLTV
;
A
#
# COMPACT_ATOMS: atom_id res chain seq x y z
N MET A 1 -1.24 -17.65 20.25
CA MET A 1 -0.31 -17.85 19.12
C MET A 1 -0.90 -17.18 17.88
N LEU A 2 -0.29 -16.12 17.36
CA LEU A 2 -0.82 -15.30 16.24
C LEU A 2 -1.13 -16.10 14.96
N LEU A 3 -0.40 -17.19 14.71
CA LEU A 3 -0.65 -18.04 13.53
C LEU A 3 -1.91 -18.91 13.67
N GLN A 4 -2.45 -19.12 14.88
CA GLN A 4 -3.69 -19.89 15.05
C GLN A 4 -4.94 -19.10 14.62
N THR A 5 -4.89 -17.77 14.67
CA THR A 5 -6.02 -16.91 14.27
C THR A 5 -6.05 -16.60 12.78
N VAL A 6 -4.90 -16.74 12.11
CA VAL A 6 -4.82 -16.57 10.65
C VAL A 6 -5.18 -17.91 9.99
N ARG A 7 -5.92 -17.87 8.87
CA ARG A 7 -6.23 -19.09 8.11
C ARG A 7 -4.94 -19.69 7.50
N PRO A 8 -4.77 -21.02 7.49
CA PRO A 8 -3.70 -21.62 6.69
C PRO A 8 -3.95 -21.37 5.20
N ASN A 9 -2.87 -21.32 4.41
CA ASN A 9 -2.90 -21.22 2.94
C ASN A 9 -3.55 -19.92 2.47
N ILE A 10 -3.03 -18.80 3.00
CA ILE A 10 -3.55 -17.47 2.71
C ILE A 10 -2.43 -16.55 2.23
N VAL A 11 -2.77 -15.69 1.27
CA VAL A 11 -1.94 -14.58 0.83
C VAL A 11 -2.66 -13.29 1.21
N GLN A 12 -2.11 -12.52 2.16
CA GLN A 12 -2.75 -11.31 2.67
C GLN A 12 -1.77 -10.18 2.94
N ALA A 13 -2.28 -8.95 2.97
CA ALA A 13 -1.46 -7.80 3.35
C ALA A 13 -1.04 -7.87 4.84
N ILE A 14 0.16 -7.40 5.17
CA ILE A 14 0.79 -7.48 6.51
C ILE A 14 0.18 -6.53 7.56
N ARG A 15 -0.87 -5.77 7.22
CA ARG A 15 -1.41 -4.60 7.96
C ARG A 15 -1.31 -4.61 9.50
N ALA A 16 -1.71 -5.69 10.17
CA ALA A 16 -1.81 -5.76 11.63
C ALA A 16 -0.72 -6.64 12.29
N TYR A 17 0.17 -7.23 11.49
CA TYR A 17 1.19 -8.16 11.97
C TYR A 17 2.57 -7.53 11.81
N ARG A 18 3.37 -7.51 12.89
CA ARG A 18 4.77 -7.11 12.77
C ARG A 18 5.59 -8.29 12.26
N VAL A 19 6.64 -8.00 11.50
CA VAL A 19 7.57 -9.02 11.00
C VAL A 19 8.16 -9.82 12.17
N GLU A 20 8.53 -9.14 13.25
CA GLU A 20 9.05 -9.77 14.48
C GLU A 20 8.06 -10.76 15.08
N ASP A 21 6.79 -10.39 15.19
CA ASP A 21 5.75 -11.26 15.74
C ASP A 21 5.53 -12.51 14.85
N LEU A 22 5.61 -12.33 13.53
CA LEU A 22 5.50 -13.43 12.57
C LEU A 22 6.71 -14.37 12.65
N MET A 23 7.91 -13.83 12.83
CA MET A 23 9.12 -14.61 13.02
C MET A 23 9.05 -15.45 14.30
N THR A 24 8.74 -14.83 15.45
CA THR A 24 8.58 -15.55 16.73
C THR A 24 7.47 -16.60 16.65
N ALA A 25 6.37 -16.31 15.94
CA ALA A 25 5.31 -17.29 15.78
C ALA A 25 5.71 -18.45 14.86
N ALA A 26 6.50 -18.20 13.80
CA ALA A 26 7.03 -19.23 12.93
C ALA A 26 8.01 -20.15 13.68
N GLU A 27 8.93 -19.57 14.46
CA GLU A 27 9.84 -20.31 15.34
C GLU A 27 9.07 -21.16 16.36
N GLY A 28 8.07 -20.59 17.02
CA GLY A 28 7.22 -21.31 17.98
C GLY A 28 6.38 -22.44 17.35
N ALA A 29 6.08 -22.34 16.05
CA ALA A 29 5.40 -23.38 15.28
C ALA A 29 6.36 -24.36 14.60
N GLY A 30 7.68 -24.14 14.67
CA GLY A 30 8.70 -24.89 13.94
C GLY A 30 8.60 -24.75 12.42
N GLN A 31 7.98 -23.67 11.92
CA GLN A 31 7.76 -23.41 10.50
C GLN A 31 8.94 -22.64 9.89
N HIS A 32 9.16 -22.83 8.60
CA HIS A 32 10.17 -22.07 7.87
C HIS A 32 9.73 -20.62 7.71
N PHE A 33 10.55 -19.69 8.20
CA PHE A 33 10.35 -18.26 8.03
C PHE A 33 11.19 -17.77 6.85
N LEU A 34 10.52 -17.20 5.85
CA LEU A 34 11.12 -16.66 4.63
C LEU A 34 10.78 -15.17 4.58
N TYR A 35 11.80 -14.32 4.63
CA TYR A 35 11.63 -12.86 4.62
C TYR A 35 12.42 -12.27 3.46
N ALA A 36 11.77 -11.44 2.65
CA ALA A 36 12.42 -10.68 1.59
C ALA A 36 12.07 -9.20 1.69
N ASN A 37 13.11 -8.36 1.70
CA ASN A 37 12.97 -6.91 1.65
C ASN A 37 13.16 -6.43 0.20
N LEU A 38 12.13 -5.80 -0.36
CA LEU A 38 12.10 -5.39 -1.76
C LEU A 38 12.23 -3.87 -1.95
N THR A 39 12.66 -3.13 -0.91
CA THR A 39 12.75 -1.66 -0.92
C THR A 39 13.61 -1.13 -2.08
N GLU A 40 14.71 -1.81 -2.39
CA GLU A 40 15.65 -1.39 -3.44
C GLU A 40 15.25 -1.89 -4.83
N ALA A 41 14.33 -2.84 -4.92
CA ALA A 41 13.95 -3.46 -6.18
C ALA A 41 13.02 -2.53 -6.97
N GLN A 42 13.38 -2.24 -8.22
CA GLN A 42 12.60 -1.34 -9.08
C GLN A 42 11.97 -2.03 -10.28
N THR A 43 12.48 -3.19 -10.69
CA THR A 43 11.99 -3.94 -11.86
C THR A 43 11.54 -5.34 -11.44
N LYS A 44 10.74 -5.99 -12.30
CA LYS A 44 10.35 -7.40 -12.09
C LYS A 44 11.55 -8.32 -11.90
N GLN A 45 12.65 -8.08 -12.62
CA GLN A 45 13.87 -8.89 -12.47
C GLN A 45 14.55 -8.65 -11.13
N ASP A 46 14.69 -7.39 -10.70
CA ASP A 46 15.27 -7.08 -9.38
C ASP A 46 14.46 -7.69 -8.24
N VAL A 47 13.12 -7.64 -8.33
CA VAL A 47 12.23 -8.23 -7.32
C VAL A 47 12.46 -9.74 -7.24
N LEU A 48 12.52 -10.41 -8.39
CA LEU A 48 12.76 -11.84 -8.47
C LEU A 48 14.15 -12.23 -7.96
N ASP A 49 15.19 -11.46 -8.31
CA ASP A 49 16.55 -11.67 -7.84
C ASP A 49 16.64 -11.48 -6.32
N LYS A 50 15.99 -10.45 -5.75
CA LYS A 50 15.98 -10.21 -4.31
C LYS A 50 15.23 -11.28 -3.53
N ILE A 51 14.12 -11.80 -4.05
CA ILE A 51 13.42 -12.95 -3.45
C ILE A 51 14.33 -14.18 -3.48
N ALA A 52 14.98 -14.46 -4.62
CA ALA A 52 15.87 -15.61 -4.76
C ALA A 52 17.07 -15.54 -3.81
N GLU A 53 17.69 -14.36 -3.65
CA GLU A 53 18.77 -14.11 -2.69
C GLU A 53 18.30 -14.35 -1.26
N SER A 54 17.14 -13.78 -0.89
CA SER A 54 16.61 -13.83 0.47
C SER A 54 16.15 -15.24 0.87
N PHE A 55 15.62 -16.01 -0.09
CA PHE A 55 15.13 -17.38 0.15
C PHE A 55 16.22 -18.43 -0.09
N LEU A 56 17.45 -18.01 -0.37
CA LEU A 56 18.62 -18.87 -0.61
C LEU A 56 18.38 -19.88 -1.75
N PHE A 57 17.74 -19.43 -2.83
CA PHE A 57 17.52 -20.28 -4.00
C PHE A 57 18.84 -20.59 -4.73
N PRO A 58 18.88 -21.71 -5.49
CA PRO A 58 20.06 -22.06 -6.27
C PRO A 58 20.44 -20.97 -7.28
N ALA A 59 21.74 -20.84 -7.55
CA ALA A 59 22.29 -19.83 -8.47
C ALA A 59 21.73 -19.92 -9.91
N HIS A 60 21.14 -21.06 -10.30
CA HIS A 60 20.46 -21.27 -11.58
C HIS A 60 18.98 -20.88 -11.54
N PHE A 61 18.58 -19.96 -10.66
CA PHE A 61 17.23 -19.42 -10.65
C PHE A 61 16.88 -18.80 -12.00
N GLY A 62 15.87 -19.34 -12.67
CA GLY A 62 15.51 -18.99 -14.06
C GLY A 62 15.00 -17.56 -14.27
N LYS A 63 15.01 -16.71 -13.23
CA LYS A 63 14.54 -15.31 -13.23
C LYS A 63 13.15 -15.10 -13.83
N ASN A 64 12.28 -16.11 -13.69
CA ASN A 64 10.92 -16.12 -14.19
C ASN A 64 9.93 -16.45 -13.05
N LEU A 65 8.66 -16.11 -13.25
CA LEU A 65 7.59 -16.41 -12.30
C LEU A 65 7.35 -17.92 -12.16
N ASP A 66 7.44 -18.68 -13.25
CA ASP A 66 7.35 -20.15 -13.21
C ASP A 66 8.50 -20.75 -12.41
N ALA A 67 9.73 -20.22 -12.58
CA ALA A 67 10.89 -20.67 -11.81
C ALA A 67 10.73 -20.37 -10.31
N LEU A 68 10.07 -19.26 -9.94
CA LEU A 68 9.71 -18.95 -8.56
C LEU A 68 8.74 -20.00 -8.01
N PHE A 69 7.70 -20.34 -8.76
CA PHE A 69 6.75 -21.39 -8.39
C PHE A 69 7.45 -22.73 -8.16
N ASP A 70 8.29 -23.15 -9.10
CA ASP A 70 9.04 -24.42 -9.03
C ASP A 70 10.01 -24.44 -7.84
N CYS A 71 10.64 -23.31 -7.51
CA CYS A 71 11.52 -23.23 -6.33
C CYS A 71 10.72 -23.33 -5.03
N MET A 72 9.56 -22.67 -4.96
CA MET A 72 8.71 -22.64 -3.77
C MET A 72 7.95 -23.95 -3.52
N THR A 73 7.78 -24.78 -4.55
CA THR A 73 7.05 -26.05 -4.47
C THR A 73 8.00 -27.23 -4.62
N ASP A 74 8.65 -27.35 -5.77
CA ASP A 74 9.31 -28.55 -6.27
C ASP A 74 10.69 -28.80 -5.65
N LEU A 75 11.48 -27.74 -5.42
CA LEU A 75 12.74 -27.86 -4.66
C LEU A 75 12.49 -28.21 -3.20
N VAL A 76 11.52 -27.52 -2.59
CA VAL A 76 11.17 -27.67 -1.19
C VAL A 76 10.47 -29.01 -0.94
N HIS A 77 9.65 -29.49 -1.88
CA HIS A 77 9.02 -30.80 -1.78
C HIS A 77 10.05 -31.92 -1.82
N ARG A 78 11.09 -31.79 -2.66
CA ARG A 78 12.21 -32.72 -2.70
C ARG A 78 13.06 -32.71 -1.42
N ALA A 79 13.02 -31.65 -0.63
CA ALA A 79 13.76 -31.52 0.63
C ALA A 79 13.14 -32.31 1.81
N GLY A 80 11.96 -32.94 1.63
CA GLY A 80 11.35 -33.85 2.60
C GLY A 80 10.05 -33.32 3.23
N SER A 81 9.73 -33.80 4.43
CA SER A 81 8.53 -33.37 5.16
C SER A 81 8.68 -31.95 5.67
N GLN A 82 7.74 -31.08 5.30
CA GLN A 82 7.82 -29.65 5.60
C GLN A 82 6.87 -29.30 6.74
N PRO A 83 7.34 -28.66 7.83
CA PRO A 83 6.52 -28.27 8.97
C PRO A 83 5.54 -27.13 8.64
N GLY A 84 5.79 -26.40 7.56
CA GLY A 84 5.00 -25.25 7.10
C GLY A 84 5.87 -24.06 6.74
N PHE A 85 5.26 -23.05 6.13
CA PHE A 85 5.93 -21.86 5.61
C PHE A 85 5.23 -20.59 6.05
N VAL A 86 6.02 -19.63 6.51
CA VAL A 86 5.62 -18.25 6.75
C VAL A 86 6.50 -17.37 5.87
N VAL A 87 5.91 -16.84 4.80
CA VAL A 87 6.56 -15.99 3.82
C VAL A 87 6.17 -14.54 4.08
N VAL A 88 7.14 -13.64 4.07
CA VAL A 88 6.95 -12.19 4.26
C VAL A 88 7.67 -11.44 3.15
N LEU A 89 6.90 -10.73 2.32
CA LEU A 89 7.38 -9.84 1.28
C LEU A 89 7.18 -8.40 1.72
N GLU A 90 8.26 -7.69 2.03
CA GLU A 90 8.18 -6.32 2.52
C GLU A 90 8.50 -5.29 1.42
N GLN A 91 7.82 -4.15 1.46
CA GLN A 91 8.06 -3.01 0.58
C GLN A 91 7.99 -3.36 -0.93
N LEU A 92 6.95 -4.08 -1.37
CA LEU A 92 6.73 -4.33 -2.80
C LEU A 92 6.67 -3.00 -3.57
N PRO A 93 7.44 -2.84 -4.67
CA PRO A 93 7.42 -1.62 -5.44
C PRO A 93 6.04 -1.36 -6.06
N ASP A 94 5.71 -0.07 -6.21
CA ASP A 94 4.52 0.42 -6.92
C ASP A 94 4.97 1.54 -7.86
N ASN A 95 5.67 1.16 -8.92
CA ASN A 95 6.22 2.09 -9.91
C ASN A 95 5.82 1.63 -11.32
N ALA A 96 6.01 2.48 -12.33
CA ALA A 96 5.64 2.16 -13.72
C ALA A 96 6.48 1.03 -14.37
N ARG A 97 7.52 0.52 -13.67
CA ARG A 97 8.32 -0.63 -14.12
C ARG A 97 7.87 -1.94 -13.45
N PHE A 98 7.04 -1.82 -12.43
CA PHE A 98 6.42 -2.88 -11.67
C PHE A 98 4.97 -2.47 -11.40
N ASP A 99 4.21 -2.43 -12.50
CA ASP A 99 2.81 -2.03 -12.48
C ASP A 99 1.96 -2.96 -11.63
N ARG A 100 0.73 -2.52 -11.35
CA ARG A 100 -0.27 -3.32 -10.64
C ARG A 100 -0.44 -4.72 -11.23
N GLU A 101 -0.41 -4.87 -12.55
CA GLU A 101 -0.55 -6.18 -13.20
C GLU A 101 0.63 -7.10 -12.86
N ALA A 102 1.87 -6.64 -13.00
CA ALA A 102 3.06 -7.41 -12.66
C ALA A 102 3.08 -7.84 -11.19
N ARG A 103 2.57 -6.97 -10.31
CA ARG A 103 2.41 -7.25 -8.88
C ARG A 103 1.36 -8.30 -8.59
N GLU A 104 0.18 -8.19 -9.21
CA GLU A 104 -0.85 -9.22 -9.08
C GLU A 104 -0.34 -10.55 -9.60
N GLN A 105 0.36 -10.60 -10.75
CA GLN A 105 0.99 -11.82 -11.27
C GLN A 105 1.96 -12.44 -10.27
N LEU A 106 2.80 -11.64 -9.62
CA LEU A 106 3.70 -12.13 -8.58
C LEU A 106 2.92 -12.72 -7.40
N LEU A 107 1.90 -12.01 -6.92
CA LEU A 107 1.06 -12.47 -5.80
C LEU A 107 0.26 -13.73 -6.17
N ASP A 108 -0.16 -13.87 -7.42
CA ASP A 108 -0.88 -15.04 -7.92
C ASP A 108 -0.03 -16.30 -7.82
N VAL A 109 1.26 -16.22 -8.20
CA VAL A 109 2.21 -17.33 -8.02
C VAL A 109 2.31 -17.78 -6.56
N PHE A 110 2.29 -16.84 -5.61
CA PHE A 110 2.29 -17.19 -4.19
C PHE A 110 0.95 -17.79 -3.73
N ARG A 111 -0.19 -17.45 -4.36
CA ARG A 111 -1.49 -18.07 -4.10
C ARG A 111 -1.49 -19.50 -4.62
N ASP A 112 -1.06 -19.71 -5.86
CA ASP A 112 -0.95 -21.05 -6.45
C ASP A 112 -0.03 -21.94 -5.62
N ALA A 113 1.10 -21.41 -5.13
CA ALA A 113 1.98 -22.13 -4.22
C ALA A 113 1.28 -22.46 -2.88
N ALA A 114 0.49 -21.53 -2.34
CA ALA A 114 -0.28 -21.76 -1.12
C ALA A 114 -1.33 -22.86 -1.29
N ASP A 115 -2.03 -22.87 -2.41
CA ASP A 115 -3.01 -23.91 -2.77
C ASP A 115 -2.33 -25.27 -2.93
N PHE A 116 -1.20 -25.34 -3.64
CA PHE A 116 -0.39 -26.56 -3.79
C PHE A 116 0.03 -27.17 -2.45
N TRP A 117 0.52 -26.35 -1.51
CA TRP A 117 0.87 -26.81 -0.16
C TRP A 117 -0.37 -27.19 0.65
N GLY A 118 -1.48 -26.52 0.40
CA GLY A 118 -2.76 -26.79 1.05
C GLY A 118 -3.37 -28.13 0.71
N GLU A 119 -3.32 -28.55 -0.55
CA GLU A 119 -3.71 -29.90 -0.98
C GLU A 119 -2.92 -30.98 -0.23
N ARG A 120 -1.67 -30.67 0.12
CA ARG A 120 -0.75 -31.55 0.86
C ARG A 120 -0.87 -31.43 2.38
N ARG A 121 -1.84 -30.63 2.87
CA ARG A 121 -2.08 -30.32 4.29
C ARG A 121 -0.88 -29.66 4.98
N ILE A 122 -0.05 -28.94 4.23
CA ILE A 122 1.09 -28.18 4.77
C ILE A 122 0.65 -26.71 4.86
N PRO A 123 0.78 -26.06 6.03
CA PRO A 123 0.35 -24.68 6.19
C PRO A 123 1.34 -23.74 5.49
N PHE A 124 0.83 -22.95 4.54
CA PHE A 124 1.58 -21.92 3.83
C PHE A 124 0.94 -20.54 4.07
N ARG A 125 1.68 -19.56 4.56
CA ARG A 125 1.13 -18.23 4.88
C ARG A 125 2.01 -17.18 4.26
N CYS A 126 1.50 -16.44 3.29
CA CYS A 126 2.22 -15.35 2.66
C CYS A 126 1.64 -14.00 3.11
N PHE A 127 2.52 -13.15 3.61
CA PHE A 127 2.22 -11.78 4.00
C PHE A 127 2.96 -10.83 3.07
N TYR A 128 2.27 -9.82 2.56
CA TYR A 128 2.91 -8.81 1.71
C TYR A 128 2.65 -7.39 2.21
N SER A 129 3.60 -6.50 1.99
CA SER A 129 3.45 -5.05 2.20
C SER A 129 3.75 -4.31 0.92
N PHE A 130 3.05 -3.21 0.68
CA PHE A 130 3.40 -2.30 -0.40
C PHE A 130 4.34 -1.24 0.11
N ALA A 131 5.31 -0.87 -0.72
CA ALA A 131 6.06 0.35 -0.50
C ALA A 131 5.06 1.51 -0.52
N VAL A 132 4.95 2.23 0.60
CA VAL A 132 4.24 3.50 0.64
C VAL A 132 5.09 4.48 -0.14
N ALA A 133 4.91 4.50 -1.46
CA ALA A 133 5.30 5.65 -2.21
C ALA A 133 4.55 6.83 -1.58
N ARG A 134 5.29 7.84 -1.13
CA ARG A 134 4.77 9.20 -0.92
C ARG A 134 4.09 9.80 -2.17
N ALA A 135 3.83 8.99 -3.21
CA ALA A 135 3.20 9.32 -4.46
C ALA A 135 1.67 9.09 -4.48
N ASN A 136 1.08 8.39 -3.50
CA ASN A 136 -0.39 8.20 -3.47
C ASN A 136 -1.12 8.94 -2.34
N GLU A 137 -0.40 9.67 -1.48
CA GLU A 137 -1.07 10.72 -0.70
C GLU A 137 -1.64 11.76 -1.68
N SER A 138 -0.87 12.19 -2.69
CA SER A 138 -1.31 13.20 -3.68
C SER A 138 -2.67 12.90 -4.32
N SER A 139 -2.89 11.68 -4.82
CA SER A 139 -4.17 11.35 -5.47
C SER A 139 -5.35 11.15 -4.51
N ALA A 140 -5.09 10.85 -3.23
CA ALA A 140 -6.13 10.65 -2.24
C ALA A 140 -6.57 11.96 -1.57
N TRP A 141 -5.65 12.92 -1.37
CA TRP A 141 -5.99 14.25 -0.85
C TRP A 141 -6.33 15.28 -1.94
N GLU A 142 -5.83 15.15 -3.18
CA GLU A 142 -6.25 16.04 -4.30
C GLU A 142 -7.70 15.80 -4.72
N ARG A 143 -8.16 14.54 -4.81
CA ARG A 143 -9.58 14.27 -5.15
C ARG A 143 -10.56 14.75 -4.09
N VAL A 144 -10.14 14.78 -2.83
CA VAL A 144 -10.97 15.31 -1.73
C VAL A 144 -10.94 16.85 -1.70
N ASN A 145 -9.81 17.46 -2.06
CA ASN A 145 -9.67 18.91 -2.11
C ASN A 145 -10.35 19.54 -3.36
N GLU A 146 -10.37 18.83 -4.50
CA GLU A 146 -11.03 19.28 -5.73
C GLU A 146 -12.57 19.12 -5.66
N ALA A 147 -13.06 18.07 -4.99
CA ALA A 147 -14.50 17.90 -4.72
C ALA A 147 -15.04 18.85 -3.64
N ALA A 148 -14.17 19.41 -2.79
CA ALA A 148 -14.54 20.36 -1.73
C ALA A 148 -14.45 21.85 -2.18
N GLN A 149 -13.89 22.14 -3.36
CA GLN A 149 -13.83 23.49 -3.94
C GLN A 149 -14.82 23.65 -5.11
N ALA A 150 -16.10 23.44 -4.83
CA ALA A 150 -17.16 24.03 -5.66
C ALA A 150 -18.39 24.38 -4.82
N PRO A 151 -18.42 25.54 -4.14
CA PRO A 151 -19.68 26.23 -3.92
C PRO A 151 -20.04 26.97 -5.22
N GLU A 152 -21.03 26.45 -5.94
CA GLU A 152 -21.79 27.24 -6.92
C GLU A 152 -22.16 28.58 -6.28
N LYS A 153 -21.62 29.68 -6.80
CA LYS A 153 -22.18 31.01 -6.57
C LYS A 153 -23.48 31.09 -7.39
N PRO A 154 -24.67 31.20 -6.79
CA PRO A 154 -25.85 31.54 -7.56
C PRO A 154 -25.68 32.96 -8.11
N ALA A 155 -25.69 33.08 -9.44
CA ALA A 155 -25.63 34.34 -10.14
C ALA A 155 -26.79 35.27 -9.69
N PRO A 156 -26.53 36.55 -9.37
CA PRO A 156 -27.60 37.49 -9.08
C PRO A 156 -28.37 37.81 -10.38
N LYS A 157 -29.68 37.57 -10.35
CA LYS A 157 -30.62 37.93 -11.43
C LYS A 157 -30.53 39.43 -11.73
N ALA A 158 -30.35 39.77 -12.99
CA ALA A 158 -30.41 41.13 -13.50
C ALA A 158 -31.85 41.69 -13.39
N ALA A 159 -32.00 42.85 -12.76
CA ALA A 159 -33.20 43.68 -12.81
C ALA A 159 -33.15 44.63 -14.02
N PRO A 160 -34.31 45.08 -14.55
CA PRO A 160 -34.44 45.57 -15.92
C PRO A 160 -34.10 47.07 -16.09
N LYS A 161 -33.87 47.41 -17.36
CA LYS A 161 -33.56 48.73 -17.94
C LYS A 161 -34.41 49.90 -17.39
N ASN A 162 -33.75 51.00 -17.01
CA ASN A 162 -34.18 52.35 -17.41
C ASN A 162 -33.13 53.45 -17.13
N GLY A 163 -32.83 54.25 -18.16
CA GLY A 163 -32.77 55.71 -18.10
C GLY A 163 -31.65 56.44 -17.33
N ALA A 164 -30.76 57.08 -18.12
CA ALA A 164 -30.19 58.43 -17.93
C ALA A 164 -29.32 58.77 -16.70
N ASN A 165 -28.04 59.07 -16.99
CA ASN A 165 -27.19 60.00 -16.22
C ASN A 165 -27.66 61.44 -16.51
N PRO A 166 -27.52 62.45 -15.61
CA PRO A 166 -26.18 62.94 -15.24
C PRO A 166 -26.01 63.56 -13.83
N ASN A 167 -24.76 63.59 -13.36
CA ASN A 167 -24.10 64.71 -12.65
C ASN A 167 -24.74 65.30 -11.38
N PHE A 168 -24.18 65.01 -10.20
CA PHE A 168 -23.92 66.03 -9.16
C PHE A 168 -22.89 65.49 -8.14
N GLY A 169 -21.80 66.22 -7.94
CA GLY A 169 -20.78 65.89 -6.94
C GLY A 169 -21.20 66.34 -5.54
N MET A 170 -20.79 65.60 -4.50
CA MET A 170 -20.57 66.17 -3.18
C MET A 170 -19.63 65.30 -2.33
N ASN A 171 -18.57 65.99 -1.89
CA ASN A 171 -17.62 65.80 -0.81
C ASN A 171 -18.03 64.95 0.43
N MET A 172 -16.99 64.45 1.14
CA MET A 172 -16.89 64.11 2.59
C MET A 172 -16.94 62.62 3.06
N PRO A 173 -16.34 62.27 4.24
CA PRO A 173 -15.14 61.44 4.32
C PRO A 173 -15.25 60.16 5.21
N MET A 174 -14.14 59.41 5.25
CA MET A 174 -13.86 58.23 6.10
C MET A 174 -14.07 58.46 7.61
N MET A 175 -14.83 57.58 8.27
CA MET A 175 -14.88 57.30 9.73
C MET A 175 -15.63 55.95 9.90
N SER A 176 -15.33 54.99 10.77
CA SER A 176 -14.30 54.74 11.77
C SER A 176 -14.34 53.24 12.12
N SER A 177 -13.21 52.72 12.57
CA SER A 177 -12.99 51.41 13.18
C SER A 177 -13.57 51.28 14.59
N ALA A 178 -14.13 50.11 14.95
CA ALA A 178 -14.14 49.58 16.32
C ALA A 178 -14.66 48.13 16.32
N PHE A 179 -13.78 47.13 16.32
CA PHE A 179 -14.06 45.89 17.04
C PHE A 179 -12.76 45.35 17.63
N ASP A 180 -12.82 45.21 18.94
CA ASP A 180 -11.77 45.08 19.94
C ASP A 180 -11.49 43.60 20.21
N THR A 181 -10.21 43.21 20.27
CA THR A 181 -9.77 41.86 20.64
C THR A 181 -8.78 41.96 21.79
N ALA A 182 -9.25 42.07 23.03
CA ALA A 182 -8.47 41.66 24.19
C ALA A 182 -9.37 41.44 25.42
N MET A 183 -9.69 40.19 25.75
CA MET A 183 -9.94 39.80 27.14
C MET A 183 -9.02 38.65 27.53
N TRP A 184 -8.11 39.01 28.44
CA TRP A 184 -7.22 38.16 29.22
C TRP A 184 -7.97 37.18 30.12
N LEU A 185 -7.38 36.00 30.30
CA LEU A 185 -7.45 35.26 31.56
C LEU A 185 -6.07 34.65 31.83
N THR A 186 -5.33 35.26 32.75
CA THR A 186 -4.28 34.60 33.52
C THR A 186 -4.28 35.20 34.92
N VAL A 187 -4.25 34.27 35.88
CA VAL A 187 -4.30 34.37 37.35
C VAL A 187 -5.68 34.53 37.96
#